data_AF-A0A9D8QDX0-F1
#
_entry.id   AF-A0A9D8QDX0-F1
#
_cell.length_a   1.000
_cell.length_b   1.000
_cell.length_c   1.000
_cell.angle_alpha   90.00
_cell.angle_beta   90.00
_cell.angle_gamma   90.00
#
_symmetry.space_group_name_H-M   'P 1'
#
loop_
_entity.id
_entity.type
_entity.pdbx_description
1 polymer ?
#
loop_
_entity_poly.entity_id
_entity_poly.type
_entity_poly.pdbx_seq_one_letter_code
_entity_poly.pdbx_strand_id
1 'polypeptide(L)'
;MATVWLIAASPTVAAAQTQTFPGYNPQDPIGSAAQALWQRIEKQCGPLKLPIRLGTASRPQPENAFSRDQGNNVMQQVHAAFSRLDGVRMAPFLDIGPVLNLNDTGILDSVLAGNAKEQLSKIEIEIRATGQRIGASTRLLLSAHGWNDYVSCSPSLDPFTVSEEFIGEIYRRTENIFDEVAEAVWEQSTETSNTLALSAHMLNGAPVNPGWLEFFSDRMRRALSKQADEEKKSRIRAPRQVSFAMLHDPSSEEGRRWSASVSVEQRHNGYRISVSANRKDTTPVFSGGLVAFDDLPTATHWAALGSSRSQAAVSAPRLGEAPLRIDGRVEGGRGLQQYAFSIARESYVEVDIPLPSLRGPGKLLVEVFAPGHPPLRTIHIANPSRPNLRRYRLGPGQYTIRVANTGPTRQEYQLRARAVDTSDMLMPEAPGRLIRRFQNWYASVVENPATGKRTCYAYTAATEAGPLNWREQAPFILLSAESEGSGAIQHLLDDKRYYRTGAPIEASVTEGGEVRPLNASAPGNFIRPMKEGSNGQPILDMDAVAGYNKGTTLELTGTTPDGRPAHVVYSLQGYRAAVNAMSLECGRRDLANALVWK
;
A
#
# COMPACT_ATOMS: atom_id res chain seq x y z
N MET A 1 7.58 -13.64 52.67
CA MET A 1 8.46 -13.04 51.66
C MET A 1 7.72 -13.07 50.33
N ALA A 2 7.13 -11.94 49.95
CA ALA A 2 6.38 -11.80 48.71
C ALA A 2 7.25 -11.02 47.72
N THR A 3 7.61 -11.66 46.61
CA THR A 3 8.41 -11.07 45.54
C THR A 3 7.51 -10.16 44.71
N VAL A 4 7.64 -8.85 44.91
CA VAL A 4 6.96 -7.82 44.11
C VAL A 4 7.64 -7.78 42.74
N TRP A 5 6.93 -8.21 41.71
CA TRP A 5 7.32 -7.99 40.32
C TRP A 5 7.09 -6.51 39.99
N LEU A 6 8.18 -5.75 39.89
CA LEU A 6 8.17 -4.43 39.27
C LEU A 6 7.91 -4.62 37.78
N ILE A 7 6.65 -4.41 37.38
CA ILE A 7 6.27 -4.22 35.98
C ILE A 7 6.99 -2.95 35.51
N ALA A 8 8.05 -3.11 34.73
CA ALA A 8 8.62 -1.99 34.00
C ALA A 8 7.53 -1.50 33.03
N ALA A 9 6.98 -0.32 33.31
CA ALA A 9 6.09 0.37 32.40
C ALA A 9 6.78 0.46 31.04
N SER A 10 6.14 -0.06 30.01
CA SER A 10 6.52 0.18 28.62
C SER A 10 6.76 1.69 28.46
N PRO A 11 7.84 2.14 27.79
CA PRO A 11 7.93 3.54 27.41
C PRO A 11 6.73 3.79 26.50
N THR A 12 5.74 4.48 27.06
CA THR A 12 4.68 5.10 26.30
C THR A 12 5.40 5.92 25.24
N VAL A 13 5.22 5.51 23.98
CA VAL A 13 5.46 6.37 22.81
C VAL A 13 4.92 7.71 23.22
N ALA A 14 5.80 8.70 23.41
CA ALA A 14 5.42 10.02 23.88
C ALA A 14 4.25 10.44 23.00
N ALA A 15 3.06 10.49 23.62
CA ALA A 15 1.84 10.77 22.91
C ALA A 15 2.06 12.15 22.29
N ALA A 16 2.30 12.19 20.98
CA ALA A 16 1.88 13.31 20.20
C ALA A 16 0.40 13.43 20.56
N GLN A 17 0.06 14.40 21.40
CA GLN A 17 -1.33 14.65 21.79
C GLN A 17 -2.13 14.56 20.50
N THR A 18 -3.02 13.58 20.42
CA THR A 18 -3.87 13.36 19.27
C THR A 18 -4.77 14.59 19.23
N GLN A 19 -4.31 15.65 18.55
CA GLN A 19 -5.09 16.87 18.43
C GLN A 19 -6.32 16.51 17.63
N THR A 20 -7.46 16.63 18.30
CA THR A 20 -8.79 16.37 17.78
C THR A 20 -9.65 17.59 18.09
N PHE A 21 -10.72 17.76 17.31
CA PHE A 21 -11.72 18.81 17.54
C PHE A 21 -13.07 18.16 17.92
N PRO A 22 -14.01 18.90 18.51
CA PRO A 22 -15.35 18.38 18.80
C PRO A 22 -16.05 17.84 17.55
N GLY A 23 -16.48 16.58 17.57
CA GLY A 23 -17.08 15.91 16.42
C GLY A 23 -16.09 15.19 15.49
N TYR A 24 -14.79 15.19 15.80
CA TYR A 24 -13.78 14.44 15.06
C TYR A 24 -14.07 12.93 15.07
N ASN A 25 -14.12 12.32 13.88
CA ASN A 25 -14.27 10.89 13.69
C ASN A 25 -12.95 10.29 13.17
N PRO A 26 -12.25 9.43 13.92
CA PRO A 26 -11.01 8.80 13.45
C PRO A 26 -11.20 7.86 12.25
N GLN A 27 -12.42 7.38 12.00
CA GLN A 27 -12.78 6.54 10.85
C GLN A 27 -13.16 7.38 9.61
N ASP A 28 -13.43 8.67 9.79
CA ASP A 28 -13.67 9.63 8.72
C ASP A 28 -13.10 11.02 9.12
N PRO A 29 -11.77 11.13 9.22
CA PRO A 29 -11.15 12.32 9.80
C PRO A 29 -11.32 13.55 8.90
N ILE A 30 -11.31 13.38 7.58
CA ILE A 30 -11.50 14.48 6.63
C ILE A 30 -12.99 14.84 6.49
N GLY A 31 -13.90 13.85 6.46
CA GLY A 31 -15.34 14.13 6.36
C GLY A 31 -15.89 14.82 7.59
N SER A 32 -15.53 14.35 8.79
CA SER A 32 -15.89 15.03 10.05
C SER A 32 -15.29 16.44 10.15
N ALA A 33 -14.08 16.65 9.62
CA ALA A 33 -13.47 17.98 9.56
C ALA A 33 -14.19 18.89 8.56
N ALA A 34 -14.59 18.40 7.39
CA ALA A 34 -15.37 19.17 6.42
C ALA A 34 -16.70 19.65 7.02
N GLN A 35 -17.41 18.76 7.72
CA GLN A 35 -18.65 19.11 8.44
C GLN A 35 -18.41 20.17 9.52
N ALA A 36 -17.39 19.99 10.35
CA ALA A 36 -17.04 20.94 11.41
C ALA A 36 -16.64 22.32 10.85
N LEU A 37 -15.87 22.34 9.75
CA LEU A 37 -15.50 23.59 9.07
C LEU A 37 -16.72 24.27 8.45
N TRP A 38 -17.61 23.50 7.80
CA TRP A 38 -18.84 24.04 7.22
C TRP A 38 -19.73 24.72 8.26
N GLN A 39 -19.91 24.10 9.43
CA GLN A 39 -20.63 24.72 10.54
C GLN A 39 -19.99 26.03 11.03
N ARG A 40 -18.66 26.17 10.93
CA ARG A 40 -17.98 27.44 11.24
C ARG A 40 -18.20 28.47 10.13
N ILE A 41 -18.21 28.06 8.86
CA ILE A 41 -18.53 28.92 7.72
C ILE A 41 -19.93 29.50 7.86
N GLU A 42 -20.95 28.67 8.09
CA GLU A 42 -22.34 29.11 8.26
C GLU A 42 -22.52 30.12 9.40
N LYS A 43 -21.71 29.99 10.46
CA LYS A 43 -21.76 30.89 11.61
C LYS A 43 -20.98 32.19 11.42
N GLN A 44 -19.85 32.15 10.70
CA GLN A 44 -18.88 33.25 10.70
C GLN A 44 -18.86 34.06 9.40
N CYS A 45 -19.36 33.51 8.29
CA CYS A 45 -19.21 34.12 6.96
C CYS A 45 -20.42 34.96 6.52
N GLY A 46 -21.30 35.34 7.47
CA GLY A 46 -22.54 36.05 7.17
C GLY A 46 -23.58 35.16 6.49
N PRO A 47 -24.71 35.73 6.01
CA PRO A 47 -25.74 34.94 5.32
C PRO A 47 -25.20 34.40 3.99
N LEU A 48 -25.12 33.07 3.89
CA LEU A 48 -24.69 32.37 2.67
C LEU A 48 -25.80 32.42 1.62
N LYS A 49 -25.47 32.85 0.38
CA LYS A 49 -26.38 32.83 -0.77
C LYS A 49 -26.36 31.43 -1.39
N LEU A 50 -27.18 30.53 -0.86
CA LEU A 50 -27.21 29.14 -1.32
C LEU A 50 -27.86 29.01 -2.71
N PRO A 51 -27.37 28.10 -3.59
CA PRO A 51 -26.22 27.23 -3.36
C PRO A 51 -24.89 27.96 -3.53
N ILE A 52 -23.98 27.81 -2.56
CA ILE A 52 -22.67 28.44 -2.62
C ILE A 52 -21.72 27.64 -3.52
N ARG A 53 -20.87 28.33 -4.26
CA ARG A 53 -19.82 27.70 -5.06
C ARG A 53 -18.49 27.62 -4.31
N LEU A 54 -18.05 26.39 -4.02
CA LEU A 54 -16.79 26.12 -3.32
C LEU A 54 -15.68 25.65 -4.26
N GLY A 55 -14.49 26.23 -4.13
CA GLY A 55 -13.27 25.70 -4.73
C GLY A 55 -12.38 25.05 -3.68
N THR A 56 -11.60 24.04 -4.05
CA THR A 56 -10.65 23.36 -3.16
C THR A 56 -9.23 23.61 -3.62
N ALA A 57 -8.34 24.03 -2.72
CA ALA A 57 -6.93 24.30 -3.02
C ALA A 57 -5.98 23.57 -2.07
N SER A 58 -4.98 22.88 -2.60
CA SER A 58 -3.86 22.40 -1.78
C SER A 58 -2.82 23.51 -1.63
N ARG A 59 -2.35 23.74 -0.40
CA ARG A 59 -1.18 24.59 -0.16
C ARG A 59 -0.13 23.83 0.64
N PRO A 60 1.02 23.48 0.03
CA PRO A 60 2.11 22.90 0.80
C PRO A 60 2.68 23.96 1.75
N GLN A 61 2.76 23.65 3.04
CA GLN A 61 3.77 24.25 3.94
C GLN A 61 4.96 23.28 4.03
N PRO A 62 6.17 23.78 4.28
CA PRO A 62 7.38 23.49 3.49
C PRO A 62 7.50 22.03 3.06
N GLU A 63 7.73 21.84 1.75
CA GLU A 63 8.05 20.69 0.85
C GLU A 63 7.95 19.21 1.32
N ASN A 64 7.86 18.90 2.62
CA ASN A 64 8.00 17.56 3.19
C ASN A 64 6.68 16.95 3.71
N ALA A 65 5.56 17.68 3.68
CA ALA A 65 4.31 17.18 4.26
C ALA A 65 3.63 16.11 3.39
N PHE A 66 3.60 16.30 2.08
CA PHE A 66 2.95 15.40 1.12
C PHE A 66 3.76 15.25 -0.16
N SER A 67 3.80 14.04 -0.70
CA SER A 67 4.08 13.88 -2.12
C SER A 67 2.91 14.41 -2.96
N ARG A 68 3.15 14.66 -4.25
CA ARG A 68 2.11 15.19 -5.17
C ARG A 68 0.86 14.30 -5.22
N ASP A 69 1.02 12.98 -5.23
CA ASP A 69 -0.08 12.01 -5.23
C ASP A 69 -0.86 12.00 -3.90
N GLN A 70 -0.17 12.11 -2.76
CA GLN A 70 -0.80 12.24 -1.44
C GLN A 70 -1.59 13.54 -1.32
N GLY A 71 -1.01 14.67 -1.76
CA GLY A 71 -1.70 15.97 -1.78
C GLY A 71 -2.97 15.93 -2.64
N ASN A 72 -2.89 15.37 -3.85
CA ASN A 72 -4.05 15.17 -4.71
C ASN A 72 -5.13 14.29 -4.04
N ASN A 73 -4.73 13.21 -3.37
CA ASN A 73 -5.65 12.33 -2.66
C ASN A 73 -6.35 13.06 -1.50
N VAL A 74 -5.62 13.86 -0.72
CA VAL A 74 -6.20 14.71 0.33
C VAL A 74 -7.23 15.67 -0.26
N MET A 75 -6.88 16.37 -1.36
CA MET A 75 -7.82 17.31 -2.00
C MET A 75 -9.07 16.62 -2.54
N GLN A 76 -8.94 15.42 -3.10
CA GLN A 76 -10.08 14.64 -3.55
C GLN A 76 -11.01 14.26 -2.39
N GLN A 77 -10.45 13.86 -1.25
CA GLN A 77 -11.25 13.55 -0.06
C GLN A 77 -11.94 14.79 0.50
N VAL A 78 -11.24 15.93 0.56
CA VAL A 78 -11.85 17.21 0.96
C VAL A 78 -12.97 17.59 0.00
N HIS A 79 -12.73 17.55 -1.30
CA HIS A 79 -13.73 17.87 -2.32
C HIS A 79 -14.98 16.98 -2.21
N ALA A 80 -14.80 15.66 -2.07
CA ALA A 80 -15.88 14.70 -1.91
C ALA A 80 -16.65 14.87 -0.59
N ALA A 81 -15.96 15.27 0.48
CA ALA A 81 -16.61 15.55 1.76
C ALA A 81 -17.51 16.78 1.67
N PHE A 82 -17.05 17.87 1.06
CA PHE A 82 -17.84 19.08 0.87
C PHE A 82 -18.97 18.91 -0.15
N SER A 83 -18.79 18.09 -1.19
CA SER A 83 -19.84 17.86 -2.19
C SER A 83 -21.09 17.15 -1.65
N ARG A 84 -20.98 16.51 -0.48
CA ARG A 84 -22.10 15.83 0.20
C ARG A 84 -22.88 16.76 1.14
N LEU A 85 -22.45 18.01 1.30
CA LEU A 85 -23.11 18.97 2.17
C LEU A 85 -24.24 19.69 1.42
N ASP A 86 -25.35 19.92 2.12
CA ASP A 86 -26.49 20.62 1.54
C ASP A 86 -26.15 22.07 1.18
N GLY A 87 -26.67 22.53 0.04
CA GLY A 87 -26.45 23.91 -0.42
C GLY A 87 -25.03 24.18 -0.96
N VAL A 88 -24.17 23.17 -1.09
CA VAL A 88 -22.83 23.31 -1.67
C VAL A 88 -22.82 22.88 -3.14
N ARG A 89 -22.18 23.67 -3.99
CA ARG A 89 -21.80 23.30 -5.35
C ARG A 89 -20.29 23.38 -5.49
N MET A 90 -19.65 22.26 -5.75
CA MET A 90 -18.20 22.25 -5.98
C MET A 90 -17.86 22.87 -7.34
N ALA A 91 -16.75 23.60 -7.38
CA ALA A 91 -16.11 24.01 -8.62
C ALA A 91 -15.72 22.76 -9.43
N PRO A 92 -15.66 22.84 -10.77
CA PRO A 92 -15.35 21.69 -11.62
C PRO A 92 -13.89 21.21 -11.48
N PHE A 93 -13.05 21.94 -10.76
CA PHE A 93 -11.65 21.59 -10.53
C PHE A 93 -11.47 20.85 -9.20
N LEU A 94 -10.66 19.81 -9.19
CA LEU A 94 -10.28 19.09 -7.98
C LEU A 94 -9.31 19.89 -7.10
N ASP A 95 -8.39 20.60 -7.74
CA ASP A 95 -7.48 21.54 -7.09
C ASP A 95 -7.42 22.82 -7.94
N ILE A 96 -7.90 23.93 -7.39
CA ILE A 96 -7.89 25.24 -8.06
C ILE A 96 -6.52 25.91 -7.97
N GLY A 97 -5.59 25.44 -7.13
CA GLY A 97 -4.28 26.03 -6.89
C GLY A 97 -3.45 26.22 -8.18
N PRO A 98 -3.29 25.19 -9.03
CA PRO A 98 -2.61 25.34 -10.31
C PRO A 98 -3.28 26.35 -11.25
N VAL A 99 -4.62 26.46 -11.20
CA VAL A 99 -5.37 27.41 -12.03
C VAL A 99 -5.17 28.84 -11.52
N LEU A 100 -5.13 29.03 -10.20
CA LEU A 100 -4.81 30.30 -9.55
C LEU A 100 -3.41 30.79 -9.93
N ASN A 101 -2.40 29.93 -9.88
CA ASN A 101 -1.03 30.30 -10.26
C ASN A 101 -0.93 30.74 -11.74
N LEU A 102 -1.72 30.13 -12.63
CA LEU A 102 -1.81 30.54 -14.04
C LEU A 102 -2.58 31.86 -14.23
N ASN A 103 -3.55 32.15 -13.38
CA ASN A 103 -4.25 33.44 -13.35
C ASN A 103 -3.29 34.56 -12.97
N ASP A 104 -2.50 34.34 -11.91
CA ASP A 104 -1.56 35.34 -11.36
C ASP A 104 -0.41 35.67 -12.33
N THR A 105 -0.15 34.80 -13.31
CA THR A 105 0.84 35.02 -14.38
C THR A 105 0.24 35.65 -15.65
N GLY A 106 -1.06 35.95 -15.67
CA GLY A 106 -1.76 36.55 -16.81
C GLY A 106 -2.01 35.59 -17.99
N ILE A 107 -1.68 34.31 -17.85
CA ILE A 107 -1.74 33.32 -18.93
C ILE A 107 -3.20 32.88 -19.23
N LEU A 108 -4.09 33.02 -18.25
CA LEU A 108 -5.53 32.75 -18.42
C LEU A 108 -6.26 33.74 -19.33
N ASP A 109 -5.61 34.82 -19.77
CA ASP A 109 -6.14 35.74 -20.79
C ASP A 109 -5.93 35.23 -22.23
N SER A 110 -5.26 34.08 -22.40
CA SER A 110 -5.11 33.44 -23.71
C SER A 110 -6.35 32.64 -24.12
N VAL A 111 -6.66 32.64 -25.42
CA VAL A 111 -7.78 31.86 -26.03
C VAL A 111 -7.67 30.35 -25.72
N LEU A 112 -6.47 29.87 -25.37
CA LEU A 112 -6.18 28.47 -25.02
C LEU A 112 -6.58 28.09 -23.58
N ALA A 113 -6.87 29.06 -22.70
CA ALA A 113 -7.24 28.81 -21.30
C ALA A 113 -8.70 28.35 -21.09
N GLY A 114 -9.52 28.40 -22.15
CA GLY A 114 -10.94 28.02 -22.10
C GLY A 114 -11.75 28.81 -21.06
N ASN A 115 -12.82 28.21 -20.53
CA ASN A 115 -13.70 28.84 -19.54
C ASN A 115 -13.09 28.93 -18.12
N ALA A 116 -11.80 28.63 -17.93
CA ALA A 116 -11.21 28.50 -16.59
C ALA A 116 -11.28 29.81 -15.77
N LYS A 117 -11.02 30.96 -16.40
CA LYS A 117 -11.13 32.28 -15.76
C LYS A 117 -12.57 32.58 -15.30
N GLU A 118 -13.56 32.28 -16.14
CA GLU A 118 -14.98 32.44 -15.82
C GLU A 118 -15.44 31.49 -14.72
N GLN A 119 -14.89 30.27 -14.65
CA GLN A 119 -15.18 29.33 -13.58
C GLN A 119 -14.54 29.74 -12.25
N LEU A 120 -13.32 30.27 -12.27
CA LEU A 120 -12.67 30.82 -11.07
C LEU A 120 -13.44 32.01 -10.50
N SER A 121 -13.92 32.94 -11.35
CA SER A 121 -14.68 34.11 -10.87
C SER A 121 -16.01 33.74 -10.20
N LYS A 122 -16.51 32.52 -10.45
CA LYS A 122 -17.74 31.99 -9.84
C LYS A 122 -17.52 31.35 -8.48
N ILE A 123 -16.27 31.17 -8.04
CA ILE A 123 -15.97 30.62 -6.71
C ILE A 123 -16.23 31.70 -5.66
N GLU A 124 -17.01 31.35 -4.64
CA GLU A 124 -17.37 32.25 -3.55
C GLU A 124 -16.54 31.98 -2.30
N ILE A 125 -16.17 30.70 -2.06
CA ILE A 125 -15.28 30.33 -0.95
C ILE A 125 -14.27 29.28 -1.45
N GLU A 126 -13.00 29.51 -1.13
CA GLU A 126 -11.89 28.58 -1.32
C GLU A 126 -11.63 27.81 -0.01
N ILE A 127 -11.74 26.49 -0.06
CA ILE A 127 -11.31 25.59 1.00
C ILE A 127 -9.84 25.22 0.80
N ARG A 128 -9.00 25.56 1.76
CA ARG A 128 -7.57 25.25 1.76
C ARG A 128 -7.29 24.09 2.69
N ALA A 129 -6.57 23.10 2.18
CA ALA A 129 -5.97 22.04 2.98
C ALA A 129 -4.44 22.20 3.00
N THR A 130 -3.89 22.27 4.20
CA THR A 130 -2.44 22.34 4.45
C THR A 130 -2.06 21.21 5.40
N GLY A 131 -0.90 20.60 5.18
CA GLY A 131 -0.40 19.52 6.04
C GLY A 131 0.98 19.81 6.60
N GLN A 132 1.26 19.21 7.75
CA GLN A 132 2.59 19.16 8.35
C GLN A 132 2.82 17.75 8.91
N ARG A 133 3.98 17.15 8.57
CA ARG A 133 4.37 15.87 9.15
C ARG A 133 5.01 16.09 10.52
N ILE A 134 4.49 15.41 11.54
CA ILE A 134 5.01 15.46 12.91
C ILE A 134 5.15 14.02 13.39
N GLY A 135 6.39 13.53 13.42
CA GLY A 135 6.68 12.12 13.70
C GLY A 135 5.97 11.19 12.70
N ALA A 136 5.22 10.21 13.22
CA ALA A 136 4.47 9.22 12.46
C ALA A 136 3.13 9.73 11.89
N SER A 137 2.75 10.95 12.23
CA SER A 137 1.41 11.48 11.96
C SER A 137 1.47 12.68 11.04
N THR A 138 0.48 12.79 10.16
CA THR A 138 0.25 14.02 9.41
C THR A 138 -0.78 14.84 10.18
N ARG A 139 -0.42 16.08 10.55
CA ARG A 139 -1.39 17.06 11.01
C ARG A 139 -1.93 17.81 9.80
N LEU A 140 -3.23 17.71 9.57
CA LEU A 140 -3.95 18.45 8.55
C LEU A 140 -4.65 19.65 9.19
N LEU A 141 -4.66 20.75 8.45
CA LEU A 141 -5.39 21.96 8.78
C LEU A 141 -6.30 22.28 7.61
N LEU A 142 -7.59 22.43 7.91
CA LEU A 142 -8.60 22.92 6.95
C LEU A 142 -9.00 24.34 7.31
N SER A 143 -9.09 25.18 6.29
CA SER A 143 -9.50 26.58 6.42
C SER A 143 -10.30 27.01 5.21
N ALA A 144 -11.20 27.97 5.39
CA ALA A 144 -11.95 28.57 4.31
C ALA A 144 -11.47 30.00 4.08
N HIS A 145 -11.54 30.46 2.83
CA HIS A 145 -11.16 31.80 2.41
C HIS A 145 -12.22 32.29 1.45
N GLY A 146 -13.02 33.27 1.87
CA GLY A 146 -14.05 33.83 1.03
C GLY A 146 -13.48 34.72 -0.07
N TRP A 147 -14.16 34.70 -1.21
CA TRP A 147 -13.90 35.48 -2.40
C TRP A 147 -15.15 36.33 -2.69
N ASN A 148 -15.01 37.36 -3.53
CA ASN A 148 -16.13 38.25 -3.92
C ASN A 148 -16.85 38.83 -2.68
N ASP A 149 -18.19 38.81 -2.63
CA ASP A 149 -19.01 39.32 -1.51
C ASP A 149 -18.65 38.69 -0.13
N TYR A 150 -17.83 37.64 -0.09
CA TYR A 150 -17.40 36.92 1.11
C TYR A 150 -15.95 37.17 1.54
N VAL A 151 -15.22 38.19 1.04
CA VAL A 151 -13.77 38.38 1.34
C VAL A 151 -13.39 38.32 2.83
N SER A 152 -14.28 38.72 3.75
CA SER A 152 -14.03 38.67 5.21
C SER A 152 -14.23 37.28 5.85
N CYS A 153 -14.63 36.27 5.09
CA CYS A 153 -14.84 34.90 5.57
C CYS A 153 -13.51 34.16 5.65
N SER A 154 -13.01 33.90 6.85
CA SER A 154 -11.77 33.13 7.05
C SER A 154 -11.78 32.13 8.23
N PRO A 155 -12.83 31.30 8.40
CA PRO A 155 -12.84 30.31 9.47
C PRO A 155 -11.80 29.22 9.21
N SER A 156 -11.16 28.75 10.28
CA SER A 156 -10.26 27.60 10.27
C SER A 156 -10.62 26.60 11.36
N LEU A 157 -10.18 25.36 11.21
CA LEU A 157 -10.16 24.39 12.30
C LEU A 157 -8.81 24.41 13.01
N ASP A 158 -8.73 23.81 14.19
CA ASP A 158 -7.45 23.47 14.79
C ASP A 158 -6.81 22.32 14.00
N PRO A 159 -5.47 22.23 13.90
CA PRO A 159 -4.81 21.10 13.25
C PRO A 159 -5.25 19.78 13.86
N PHE A 160 -5.58 18.81 13.00
CA PHE A 160 -6.06 17.50 13.42
C PHE A 160 -5.22 16.39 12.81
N THR A 161 -5.15 15.27 13.51
CA THR A 161 -4.33 14.14 13.07
C THR A 161 -5.05 13.35 11.98
N VAL A 162 -4.35 13.01 10.90
CA VAL A 162 -4.83 12.10 9.87
C VAL A 162 -3.82 10.98 9.67
N SER A 163 -4.31 9.74 9.73
CA SER A 163 -3.48 8.54 9.54
C SER A 163 -2.96 8.47 8.11
N GLU A 164 -1.74 7.93 7.94
CA GLU A 164 -1.15 7.67 6.64
C GLU A 164 -2.03 6.78 5.75
N GLU A 165 -2.91 5.96 6.32
CA GLU A 165 -3.86 5.16 5.55
C GLU A 165 -4.84 6.02 4.72
N PHE A 166 -5.24 7.18 5.24
CA PHE A 166 -6.10 8.14 4.53
C PHE A 166 -5.29 9.02 3.58
N ILE A 167 -4.08 9.43 3.96
CA ILE A 167 -3.21 10.27 3.13
C ILE A 167 -2.67 9.49 1.93
N GLY A 168 -2.35 8.21 2.14
CA GLY A 168 -1.62 7.33 1.23
C GLY A 168 -0.33 6.86 1.86
N GLU A 169 -0.19 5.55 2.05
CA GLU A 169 1.03 4.94 2.57
C GLU A 169 2.02 4.68 1.44
N ILE A 170 3.30 4.91 1.72
CA ILE A 170 4.39 4.80 0.75
C ILE A 170 5.15 3.50 0.98
N TYR A 171 5.31 2.70 -0.08
CA TYR A 171 6.25 1.59 -0.08
C TYR A 171 7.67 2.12 -0.27
N ARG A 172 8.55 1.79 0.67
CA ARG A 172 9.94 2.24 0.73
C ARG A 172 10.84 1.02 0.91
N ARG A 173 12.07 1.11 0.41
CA ARG A 173 13.10 0.15 0.81
C ARG A 173 13.45 0.37 2.26
N THR A 174 13.75 -0.72 2.97
CA THR A 174 14.17 -0.66 4.37
C THR A 174 15.38 0.26 4.56
N GLU A 175 16.34 0.27 3.63
CA GLU A 175 17.52 1.15 3.72
C GLU A 175 17.15 2.63 3.87
N ASN A 176 16.18 3.11 3.08
CA ASN A 176 15.78 4.52 3.08
C ASN A 176 15.13 4.97 4.40
N ILE A 177 14.54 4.04 5.17
CA ILE A 177 13.97 4.35 6.49
C ILE A 177 15.09 4.55 7.51
N PHE A 178 16.11 3.68 7.48
CA PHE A 178 17.24 3.75 8.40
C PHE A 178 18.20 4.89 8.06
N ASP A 179 18.40 5.20 6.77
CA ASP A 179 19.20 6.33 6.30
C ASP A 179 18.67 7.66 6.84
N GLU A 180 17.35 7.92 6.75
CA GLU A 180 16.74 9.16 7.26
C GLU A 180 16.87 9.29 8.79
N VAL A 181 16.70 8.19 9.54
CA VAL A 181 16.89 8.23 10.99
C VAL A 181 18.36 8.46 11.33
N ALA A 182 19.28 7.79 10.64
CA ALA A 182 20.70 7.96 10.86
C ALA A 182 21.16 9.39 10.56
N GLU A 183 20.71 9.97 9.45
CA GLU A 183 20.97 11.36 9.07
C GLU A 183 20.50 12.33 10.16
N ALA A 184 19.23 12.26 10.56
CA ALA A 184 18.69 13.15 11.59
C ALA A 184 19.34 12.96 12.97
N VAL A 185 19.65 11.71 13.36
CA VAL A 185 20.42 11.43 14.58
C VAL A 185 21.82 12.03 14.49
N TRP A 186 22.48 11.91 13.34
CA TRP A 186 23.82 12.43 13.09
C TRP A 186 23.86 13.96 13.13
N GLU A 187 22.86 14.62 12.55
CA GLU A 187 22.68 16.07 12.60
C GLU A 187 22.49 16.59 14.03
N GLN A 188 21.66 15.91 14.83
CA GLN A 188 21.39 16.30 16.22
C GLN A 188 22.51 15.87 17.19
N SER A 189 23.45 15.03 16.76
CA SER A 189 24.59 14.58 17.55
C SER A 189 25.79 15.52 17.39
N THR A 190 25.74 16.66 18.08
CA THR A 190 26.79 17.71 18.03
C THR A 190 28.04 17.38 18.86
N GLU A 191 27.93 16.45 19.81
CA GLU A 191 29.06 15.99 20.64
C GLU A 191 29.94 14.95 19.92
N THR A 192 31.22 14.89 20.30
CA THR A 192 32.23 14.05 19.63
C THR A 192 32.05 12.55 19.83
N SER A 193 31.22 12.09 20.78
CA SER A 193 30.95 10.66 21.01
C SER A 193 29.54 10.43 21.52
N ASN A 194 28.68 9.87 20.67
CA ASN A 194 27.33 9.41 21.02
C ASN A 194 27.20 7.91 20.78
N THR A 195 26.31 7.25 21.50
CA THR A 195 26.01 5.83 21.32
C THR A 195 24.54 5.64 20.98
N LEU A 196 24.22 4.82 19.98
CA LEU A 196 22.86 4.45 19.63
C LEU A 196 22.61 2.98 19.92
N ALA A 197 21.59 2.70 20.74
CA ALA A 197 21.09 1.36 21.00
C ALA A 197 19.75 1.13 20.28
N LEU A 198 19.56 -0.05 19.70
CA LEU A 198 18.37 -0.39 18.93
C LEU A 198 17.62 -1.57 19.53
N SER A 199 16.31 -1.44 19.67
CA SER A 199 15.40 -2.54 19.98
C SER A 199 14.37 -2.73 18.86
N ALA A 200 13.72 -3.89 18.81
CA ALA A 200 12.66 -4.18 17.85
C ALA A 200 11.51 -4.92 18.53
N HIS A 201 10.27 -4.59 18.15
CA HIS A 201 9.06 -5.23 18.67
C HIS A 201 7.95 -5.23 17.62
N MET A 202 7.04 -6.21 17.71
CA MET A 202 5.82 -6.20 16.91
C MET A 202 4.75 -5.34 17.61
N LEU A 203 3.98 -4.54 16.86
CA LEU A 203 2.90 -3.72 17.43
C LEU A 203 1.78 -4.55 18.07
N ASN A 204 1.55 -5.77 17.60
CA ASN A 204 0.57 -6.69 18.16
C ASN A 204 1.10 -7.47 19.39
N GLY A 205 2.32 -7.20 19.86
CA GLY A 205 2.95 -7.88 20.99
C GLY A 205 3.51 -9.28 20.68
N ALA A 206 3.41 -9.76 19.42
CA ALA A 206 4.04 -11.01 19.03
C ALA A 206 5.59 -10.90 19.08
N PRO A 207 6.31 -12.01 19.28
CA PRO A 207 7.76 -12.00 19.16
C PRO A 207 8.17 -11.60 17.74
N VAL A 208 9.22 -10.78 17.64
CA VAL A 208 9.84 -10.44 16.36
C VAL A 208 10.50 -11.68 15.78
N ASN A 209 10.46 -11.84 14.45
CA ASN A 209 11.14 -12.96 13.78
C ASN A 209 12.63 -13.03 14.17
N PRO A 210 13.16 -14.24 14.43
CA PRO A 210 14.59 -14.44 14.65
C PRO A 210 15.42 -13.87 13.50
N GLY A 211 16.45 -13.08 13.81
CA GLY A 211 17.33 -12.44 12.82
C GLY A 211 16.90 -11.04 12.36
N TRP A 212 15.66 -10.60 12.60
CA TRP A 212 15.26 -9.24 12.24
C TRP A 212 15.98 -8.17 13.04
N LEU A 213 16.20 -8.38 14.34
CA LEU A 213 16.95 -7.43 15.17
C LEU A 213 18.39 -7.25 14.66
N GLU A 214 19.04 -8.33 14.26
CA GLU A 214 20.38 -8.29 13.68
C GLU A 214 20.37 -7.57 12.33
N PHE A 215 19.39 -7.87 11.48
CA PHE A 215 19.19 -7.18 10.21
C PHE A 215 18.97 -5.68 10.39
N PHE A 216 18.07 -5.25 11.28
CA PHE A 216 17.84 -3.84 11.58
C PHE A 216 19.08 -3.17 12.17
N SER A 217 19.82 -3.87 13.02
CA SER A 217 21.09 -3.39 13.58
C SER A 217 22.14 -3.18 12.49
N ASP A 218 22.26 -4.10 11.52
CA ASP A 218 23.16 -3.95 10.38
C ASP A 218 22.74 -2.77 9.48
N ARG A 219 21.43 -2.60 9.22
CA ARG A 219 20.92 -1.45 8.46
C ARG A 219 21.26 -0.13 9.13
N MET A 220 21.02 0.00 10.44
CA MET A 220 21.36 1.21 11.18
C MET A 220 22.86 1.47 11.20
N ARG A 221 23.69 0.43 11.41
CA ARG A 221 25.15 0.55 11.40
C ARG A 221 25.67 1.05 10.06
N ARG A 222 25.18 0.50 8.95
CA ARG A 222 25.56 0.94 7.59
C ARG A 222 25.11 2.37 7.31
N ALA A 223 23.89 2.74 7.71
CA ALA A 223 23.38 4.09 7.56
C ALA A 223 24.24 5.12 8.32
N LEU A 224 24.59 4.84 9.59
CA LEU A 224 25.51 5.69 10.37
C LEU A 224 26.92 5.75 9.76
N SER A 225 27.43 4.64 9.22
CA SER A 225 28.73 4.60 8.57
C SER A 225 28.75 5.47 7.30
N LYS A 226 27.66 5.45 6.53
CA LYS A 226 27.47 6.32 5.36
C LYS A 226 27.52 7.80 5.75
N GLN A 227 26.81 8.20 6.80
CA GLN A 227 26.85 9.58 7.31
C GLN A 227 28.25 10.00 7.75
N ALA A 228 28.98 9.11 8.43
CA ALA A 228 30.37 9.37 8.83
C ALA A 228 31.28 9.60 7.61
N ASP A 229 31.13 8.81 6.54
CA ASP A 229 31.95 8.94 5.33
C ASP A 229 31.57 10.18 4.49
N GLU A 230 30.30 10.58 4.49
CA GLU A 230 29.84 11.83 3.88
C GLU A 230 30.38 13.08 4.61
N GLU A 231 30.42 13.05 5.95
CA GLU A 231 31.01 14.14 6.74
C GLU A 231 32.53 14.25 6.54
N LYS A 232 33.26 13.13 6.51
CA LYS A 232 34.72 13.12 6.24
C LYS A 232 35.06 13.76 4.89
N LYS A 233 34.20 13.59 3.88
CA LYS A 233 34.39 14.17 2.55
C LYS A 233 34.08 15.67 2.50
N SER A 234 33.25 16.18 3.42
CA SER A 234 32.70 17.54 3.36
C SER A 234 33.27 18.53 4.38
N ARG A 235 34.04 18.10 5.41
CA ARG A 235 34.50 19.01 6.49
C ARG A 235 35.99 18.91 6.84
N ILE A 236 36.53 20.07 7.29
CA ILE A 236 37.91 20.29 7.79
C ILE A 236 38.01 20.07 9.33
N ARG A 237 36.87 19.93 10.04
CA ARG A 237 36.83 19.79 11.52
C ARG A 237 36.88 18.32 11.97
N ALA A 238 37.17 18.10 13.25
CA ALA A 238 37.13 16.78 13.87
C ALA A 238 35.78 16.08 13.61
N PRO A 239 35.78 14.82 13.14
CA PRO A 239 34.57 14.12 12.74
C PRO A 239 33.68 13.87 13.98
N ARG A 240 32.37 14.07 13.82
CA ARG A 240 31.38 13.56 14.78
C ARG A 240 31.49 12.03 14.81
N GLN A 241 31.23 11.43 15.98
CA GLN A 241 31.21 9.99 16.12
C GLN A 241 29.92 9.54 16.79
N VAL A 242 29.09 8.83 16.02
CA VAL A 242 27.96 8.06 16.57
C VAL A 242 28.31 6.59 16.43
N SER A 243 28.48 5.91 17.56
CA SER A 243 28.75 4.48 17.63
C SER A 243 27.45 3.68 17.81
N PHE A 244 27.38 2.50 17.21
CA PHE A 244 26.22 1.61 17.35
C PHE A 244 26.51 0.50 18.38
N ALA A 245 25.63 0.34 19.37
CA ALA A 245 25.68 -0.72 20.37
C ALA A 245 24.46 -1.64 20.25
N MET A 246 24.67 -2.95 20.10
CA MET A 246 23.57 -3.94 19.96
C MET A 246 22.76 -4.17 21.24
N LEU A 247 23.27 -3.73 22.39
CA LEU A 247 22.66 -3.93 23.70
C LEU A 247 22.83 -2.65 24.52
N HIS A 248 22.00 -2.52 25.56
CA HIS A 248 22.12 -1.47 26.56
C HIS A 248 23.52 -1.55 27.16
N ASP A 249 24.45 -0.73 26.67
CA ASP A 249 25.79 -0.63 27.24
C ASP A 249 25.67 0.21 28.51
N PRO A 250 25.73 -0.38 29.73
CA PRO A 250 25.54 0.37 30.97
C PRO A 250 26.62 1.44 31.19
N SER A 251 27.71 1.42 30.42
CA SER A 251 28.83 2.37 30.56
C SER A 251 28.61 3.72 29.88
N SER A 252 27.63 3.86 28.98
CA SER A 252 27.39 5.15 28.31
C SER A 252 26.61 6.09 29.23
N GLU A 253 27.02 7.36 29.35
CA GLU A 253 26.23 8.37 30.07
C GLU A 253 24.82 8.49 29.46
N GLU A 254 23.77 8.44 30.28
CA GLU A 254 22.37 8.48 29.82
C GLU A 254 22.04 9.73 28.98
N GLY A 255 22.73 10.85 29.23
CA GLY A 255 22.55 12.09 28.45
C GLY A 255 23.10 12.01 27.01
N ARG A 256 24.02 11.08 26.73
CA ARG A 256 24.69 10.91 25.43
C ARG A 256 24.18 9.71 24.63
N ARG A 257 23.18 8.99 25.16
CA ARG A 257 22.63 7.77 24.55
C ARG A 257 21.38 8.06 23.75
N TRP A 258 21.40 7.65 22.48
CA TRP A 258 20.21 7.49 21.67
C TRP A 258 19.58 6.12 21.93
N SER A 259 18.31 6.12 22.28
CA SER A 259 17.49 4.92 22.36
C SER A 259 16.59 4.87 21.13
N ALA A 260 16.86 3.91 20.26
CA ALA A 260 16.08 3.65 19.06
C ALA A 260 15.21 2.40 19.21
N SER A 261 14.01 2.45 18.64
CA SER A 261 13.04 1.36 18.67
C SER A 261 12.39 1.20 17.30
N VAL A 262 12.40 -0.04 16.80
CA VAL A 262 11.74 -0.46 15.56
C VAL A 262 10.42 -1.12 15.92
N SER A 263 9.31 -0.50 15.52
CA SER A 263 7.98 -1.08 15.57
C SER A 263 7.65 -1.71 14.23
N VAL A 264 7.19 -2.96 14.23
CA VAL A 264 6.78 -3.67 13.02
C VAL A 264 5.32 -4.12 13.11
N GLU A 265 4.58 -3.92 12.04
CA GLU A 265 3.18 -4.33 11.90
C GLU A 265 2.98 -5.08 10.60
N GLN A 266 2.40 -6.28 10.66
CA GLN A 266 2.10 -7.03 9.45
C GLN A 266 0.91 -6.40 8.70
N ARG A 267 1.06 -6.26 7.38
CA ARG A 267 0.05 -5.79 6.45
C ARG A 267 -0.17 -6.85 5.36
N HIS A 268 -1.29 -6.76 4.65
CA HIS A 268 -1.68 -7.74 3.62
C HIS A 268 -0.60 -7.94 2.54
N ASN A 269 0.06 -6.86 2.09
CA ASN A 269 1.13 -6.90 1.08
C ASN A 269 2.50 -6.45 1.64
N GLY A 270 2.80 -6.69 2.92
CA GLY A 270 4.12 -6.37 3.48
C GLY A 270 4.11 -6.07 4.97
N TYR A 271 4.98 -5.15 5.39
CA TYR A 271 5.09 -4.70 6.77
C TYR A 271 5.06 -3.18 6.84
N ARG A 272 4.40 -2.62 7.85
CA ARG A 272 4.64 -1.24 8.26
C ARG A 272 5.80 -1.24 9.24
N ILE A 273 6.87 -0.52 8.91
CA ILE A 273 8.03 -0.34 9.78
C ILE A 273 8.08 1.11 10.21
N SER A 274 8.29 1.31 11.51
CA SER A 274 8.48 2.63 12.10
C SER A 274 9.71 2.59 13.00
N VAL A 275 10.65 3.49 12.77
CA VAL A 275 11.86 3.64 13.56
C VAL A 275 11.78 4.98 14.29
N SER A 276 11.81 4.92 15.61
CA SER A 276 11.88 6.11 16.46
C SER A 276 13.21 6.11 17.19
N ALA A 277 13.86 7.26 17.29
CA ALA A 277 15.10 7.43 18.05
C ALA A 277 15.00 8.67 18.94
N ASN A 278 15.31 8.50 20.22
CA ASN A 278 15.17 9.54 21.22
C ASN A 278 16.46 9.64 22.06
N ARG A 279 16.90 10.87 22.33
CA ARG A 279 17.90 11.19 23.35
C ARG A 279 17.33 12.25 24.28
N LYS A 280 17.77 12.25 25.55
CA LYS A 280 17.39 13.28 26.52
C LYS A 280 17.68 14.67 25.95
N ASP A 281 16.76 15.61 26.16
CA ASP A 281 16.86 17.01 25.73
C ASP A 281 17.02 17.24 24.21
N THR A 282 16.57 16.28 23.38
CA THR A 282 16.51 16.41 21.92
C THR A 282 15.10 16.22 21.36
N THR A 283 14.87 16.68 20.14
CA THR A 283 13.64 16.41 19.42
C THR A 283 13.64 14.95 18.93
N PRO A 284 12.63 14.14 19.27
CA PRO A 284 12.46 12.79 18.74
C PRO A 284 12.65 12.71 17.23
N VAL A 285 13.46 11.76 16.79
CA VAL A 285 13.65 11.44 15.37
C VAL A 285 12.71 10.29 15.01
N PHE A 286 12.06 10.38 13.86
CA PHE A 286 11.14 9.36 13.37
C PHE A 286 11.26 9.18 11.86
N SER A 287 11.30 7.94 11.39
CA SER A 287 11.03 7.59 10.00
C SER A 287 10.23 6.29 9.92
N GLY A 288 9.43 6.14 8.88
CA GLY A 288 8.65 4.93 8.65
C GLY A 288 8.11 4.83 7.23
N GLY A 289 7.47 3.69 6.97
CA GLY A 289 6.82 3.40 5.70
C GLY A 289 6.35 1.96 5.61
N LEU A 290 5.69 1.63 4.50
CA LEU A 290 5.42 0.26 4.13
C LEU A 290 6.68 -0.32 3.46
N VAL A 291 6.94 -1.58 3.74
CA VAL A 291 8.07 -2.34 3.22
C VAL A 291 7.50 -3.63 2.65
N ALA A 292 7.90 -4.00 1.43
CA ALA A 292 7.41 -5.23 0.82
C ALA A 292 7.88 -6.43 1.64
N PHE A 293 7.18 -7.58 1.56
CA PHE A 293 7.67 -8.80 2.21
C PHE A 293 9.12 -9.07 1.81
N ASP A 294 9.42 -8.95 0.51
CA ASP A 294 10.72 -9.24 -0.10
C ASP A 294 11.89 -8.41 0.44
N ASP A 295 11.63 -7.26 1.09
CA ASP A 295 12.65 -6.35 1.64
C ASP A 295 13.10 -6.70 3.08
N LEU A 296 12.42 -7.62 3.76
CA LEU A 296 12.84 -8.17 5.05
C LEU A 296 13.35 -9.60 4.91
N PRO A 297 14.34 -10.03 5.72
CA PRO A 297 14.79 -11.41 5.72
C PRO A 297 13.69 -12.35 6.24
N THR A 298 13.67 -13.59 5.74
CA THR A 298 12.78 -14.66 6.22
C THR A 298 13.45 -15.55 7.25
N ALA A 299 12.62 -16.38 7.89
CA ALA A 299 13.06 -17.36 8.87
C ALA A 299 14.22 -18.23 8.34
N THR A 300 15.31 -18.27 9.10
CA THR A 300 16.55 -19.01 8.82
C THR A 300 16.40 -20.53 8.80
N HIS A 301 15.22 -21.07 9.15
CA HIS A 301 15.00 -22.50 9.33
C HIS A 301 14.42 -23.24 8.11
N TRP A 302 14.09 -22.55 7.01
CA TRP A 302 13.66 -23.23 5.79
C TRP A 302 14.88 -23.54 4.93
N ALA A 303 15.37 -24.79 4.96
CA ALA A 303 16.57 -25.20 4.25
C ALA A 303 16.27 -26.28 3.19
N ALA A 304 17.12 -26.36 2.17
CA ALA A 304 17.05 -27.43 1.18
C ALA A 304 17.38 -28.79 1.84
N LEU A 305 16.64 -29.84 1.47
CA LEU A 305 16.96 -31.20 1.83
C LEU A 305 18.27 -31.61 1.14
N GLY A 306 19.23 -32.10 1.92
CA GLY A 306 20.50 -32.61 1.41
C GLY A 306 20.32 -33.86 0.55
N SER A 307 21.31 -34.17 -0.29
CA SER A 307 21.31 -35.32 -1.20
C SER A 307 21.55 -36.68 -0.51
N SER A 308 21.92 -36.71 0.79
CA SER A 308 22.18 -37.95 1.52
C SER A 308 20.97 -38.44 2.30
N ARG A 309 20.67 -39.75 2.19
CA ARG A 309 19.56 -40.46 2.86
C ARG A 309 19.66 -40.49 4.40
N SER A 310 20.58 -39.77 5.03
CA SER A 310 20.91 -39.88 6.46
C SER A 310 20.87 -38.52 7.18
N GLN A 311 19.80 -37.75 7.02
CA GLN A 311 19.47 -36.67 7.94
C GLN A 311 18.08 -36.89 8.54
N ALA A 312 18.08 -37.49 9.72
CA ALA A 312 16.95 -37.46 10.62
C ALA A 312 16.65 -35.99 10.99
N ALA A 313 15.41 -35.58 10.78
CA ALA A 313 14.82 -34.31 11.21
C ALA A 313 15.48 -33.02 10.69
N VAL A 314 15.50 -32.79 9.37
CA VAL A 314 15.46 -31.40 8.89
C VAL A 314 14.10 -30.83 9.32
N SER A 315 14.11 -29.81 10.17
CA SER A 315 12.90 -29.13 10.64
C SER A 315 12.08 -28.67 9.44
N ALA A 316 10.92 -29.28 9.22
CA ALA A 316 9.98 -28.88 8.18
C ALA A 316 9.17 -27.69 8.73
N PRO A 317 9.49 -26.44 8.35
CA PRO A 317 8.82 -25.28 8.93
C PRO A 317 7.33 -25.36 8.65
N ARG A 318 6.56 -24.93 9.64
CA ARG A 318 5.11 -24.82 9.50
C ARG A 318 4.79 -23.61 8.63
N LEU A 319 4.03 -23.83 7.56
CA LEU A 319 3.52 -22.72 6.75
C LEU A 319 2.38 -22.02 7.50
N GLY A 320 2.37 -20.70 7.39
CA GLY A 320 1.27 -19.82 7.81
C GLY A 320 1.02 -18.76 6.76
N GLU A 321 0.22 -17.76 7.10
CA GLU A 321 -0.25 -16.75 6.14
C GLU A 321 0.89 -15.88 5.60
N ALA A 322 1.86 -15.56 6.47
CA ALA A 322 3.07 -14.85 6.07
C ALA A 322 3.95 -15.76 5.22
N PRO A 323 4.38 -15.33 4.02
CA PRO A 323 5.18 -16.16 3.13
C PRO A 323 6.56 -16.45 3.72
N LEU A 324 6.86 -17.73 3.88
CA LEU A 324 8.23 -18.21 4.02
C LEU A 324 8.93 -18.07 2.67
N ARG A 325 10.21 -17.73 2.71
CA ARG A 325 11.03 -17.50 1.52
C ARG A 325 12.40 -18.12 1.72
N ILE A 326 12.98 -18.63 0.65
CA ILE A 326 14.36 -19.10 0.61
C ILE A 326 14.98 -18.77 -0.75
N ASP A 327 16.19 -18.21 -0.72
CA ASP A 327 17.02 -18.08 -1.91
C ASP A 327 17.68 -19.44 -2.20
N GLY A 328 17.43 -19.94 -3.40
CA GLY A 328 17.90 -21.23 -3.88
C GLY A 328 18.75 -21.10 -5.14
N ARG A 329 19.48 -22.17 -5.44
CA ARG A 329 20.33 -22.27 -6.62
C ARG A 329 20.23 -23.67 -7.17
N VAL A 330 19.89 -23.79 -8.44
CA VAL A 330 19.78 -25.08 -9.13
C VAL A 330 20.64 -25.10 -10.38
N GLU A 331 21.52 -26.09 -10.48
CA GLU A 331 22.40 -26.25 -11.64
C GLU A 331 21.60 -26.60 -12.90
N GLY A 332 22.17 -26.29 -14.07
CA GLY A 332 21.61 -26.70 -15.36
C GLY A 332 21.69 -28.21 -15.57
N GLY A 333 20.95 -28.73 -16.56
CA GLY A 333 21.07 -30.13 -16.96
C GLY A 333 20.44 -31.13 -15.98
N ARG A 334 19.21 -30.85 -15.51
CA ARG A 334 18.41 -31.65 -14.56
C ARG A 334 18.80 -31.52 -13.08
N GLY A 335 19.45 -30.43 -12.69
CA GLY A 335 19.57 -30.09 -11.28
C GLY A 335 18.20 -30.00 -10.60
N LEU A 336 18.12 -30.45 -9.35
CA LEU A 336 16.92 -30.34 -8.53
C LEU A 336 17.28 -29.95 -7.10
N GLN A 337 16.38 -29.21 -6.46
CA GLN A 337 16.39 -28.95 -5.03
C GLN A 337 15.04 -29.31 -4.43
N GLN A 338 15.03 -29.73 -3.18
CA GLN A 338 13.83 -30.12 -2.45
C GLN A 338 13.75 -29.38 -1.12
N TYR A 339 12.53 -29.02 -0.71
CA TYR A 339 12.27 -28.29 0.52
C TYR A 339 11.09 -28.93 1.25
N ALA A 340 11.30 -29.36 2.49
CA ALA A 340 10.22 -29.86 3.32
C ALA A 340 9.43 -28.70 3.95
N PHE A 341 8.14 -28.90 4.17
CA PHE A 341 7.28 -28.02 4.95
C PHE A 341 6.18 -28.82 5.63
N SER A 342 5.54 -28.24 6.64
CA SER A 342 4.42 -28.85 7.35
C SER A 342 3.19 -27.95 7.38
N ILE A 343 2.02 -28.59 7.46
CA ILE A 343 0.72 -27.94 7.60
C ILE A 343 0.00 -28.58 8.79
N ALA A 344 -0.57 -27.77 9.67
CA ALA A 344 -1.20 -28.25 10.91
C ALA A 344 -2.67 -28.61 10.76
N ARG A 345 -3.36 -28.06 9.77
CA ARG A 345 -4.79 -28.28 9.48
C ARG A 345 -5.04 -28.18 8.00
N GLU A 346 -6.23 -28.56 7.55
CA GLU A 346 -6.56 -28.44 6.14
C GLU A 346 -6.40 -26.98 5.67
N SER A 347 -5.56 -26.76 4.66
CA SER A 347 -5.15 -25.42 4.23
C SER A 347 -5.07 -25.31 2.72
N TYR A 348 -5.36 -24.12 2.22
CA TYR A 348 -4.92 -23.67 0.90
C TYR A 348 -3.45 -23.26 0.98
N VAL A 349 -2.60 -23.94 0.22
CA VAL A 349 -1.16 -23.68 0.14
C VAL A 349 -0.82 -23.05 -1.18
N GLU A 350 -0.08 -21.94 -1.11
CA GLU A 350 0.46 -21.23 -2.26
C GLU A 350 1.98 -21.43 -2.31
N VAL A 351 2.50 -21.81 -3.48
CA VAL A 351 3.93 -21.96 -3.76
C VAL A 351 4.25 -21.19 -5.03
N ASP A 352 5.31 -20.39 -5.02
CA ASP A 352 5.68 -19.57 -6.17
C ASP A 352 7.18 -19.31 -6.26
N ILE A 353 7.62 -19.00 -7.49
CA ILE A 353 8.91 -18.37 -7.78
C ILE A 353 8.61 -17.16 -8.66
N PRO A 354 8.53 -15.95 -8.08
CA PRO A 354 8.21 -14.73 -8.83
C PRO A 354 9.16 -14.53 -10.01
N LEU A 355 8.65 -14.08 -11.17
CA LEU A 355 9.50 -13.83 -12.34
C LEU A 355 10.72 -12.93 -12.05
N PRO A 356 10.61 -11.84 -11.28
CA PRO A 356 11.76 -11.00 -10.96
C PRO A 356 12.85 -11.71 -10.14
N SER A 357 12.54 -12.84 -9.49
CA SER A 357 13.51 -13.59 -8.69
C SER A 357 14.30 -14.61 -9.51
N LEU A 358 13.91 -14.89 -10.75
CA LEU A 358 14.64 -15.76 -11.66
C LEU A 358 15.84 -15.03 -12.27
N ARG A 359 17.05 -15.57 -12.05
CA ARG A 359 18.27 -15.06 -12.67
C ARG A 359 18.84 -16.10 -13.64
N GLY A 360 18.68 -15.82 -14.94
CA GLY A 360 19.25 -16.59 -16.05
C GLY A 360 18.23 -17.00 -17.12
N PRO A 361 18.68 -17.45 -18.30
CA PRO A 361 17.79 -17.95 -19.36
C PRO A 361 17.31 -19.37 -19.04
N GLY A 362 16.04 -19.56 -18.65
CA GLY A 362 15.52 -20.91 -18.36
C GLY A 362 14.11 -20.92 -17.78
N LYS A 363 13.50 -22.12 -17.75
CA LYS A 363 12.21 -22.37 -17.07
C LYS A 363 12.46 -23.31 -15.89
N LEU A 364 12.07 -22.86 -14.70
CA LEU A 364 12.00 -23.74 -13.53
C LEU A 364 10.67 -24.46 -13.49
N LEU A 365 10.70 -25.73 -13.11
CA LEU A 365 9.52 -26.51 -12.80
C LEU A 365 9.38 -26.57 -11.27
N VAL A 366 8.22 -26.16 -10.78
CA VAL A 366 7.86 -26.19 -9.36
C VAL A 366 6.70 -27.14 -9.15
N GLU A 367 6.90 -28.13 -8.29
CA GLU A 367 5.94 -29.19 -7.99
C GLU A 367 5.93 -29.48 -6.48
N VAL A 368 4.77 -29.89 -5.96
CA VAL A 368 4.59 -30.30 -4.57
C VAL A 368 4.26 -31.77 -4.49
N PHE A 369 4.87 -32.48 -3.54
CA PHE A 369 4.73 -33.92 -3.33
C PHE A 369 4.15 -34.20 -1.95
N ALA A 370 3.22 -35.14 -1.89
CA ALA A 370 2.91 -35.84 -0.65
C ALA A 370 3.94 -36.97 -0.41
N PRO A 371 4.16 -37.40 0.83
CA PRO A 371 5.13 -38.45 1.15
C PRO A 371 4.87 -39.73 0.34
N GLY A 372 5.84 -40.17 -0.46
CA GLY A 372 5.75 -41.43 -1.24
C GLY A 372 4.79 -41.41 -2.45
N HIS A 373 4.27 -40.24 -2.83
CA HIS A 373 3.25 -40.11 -3.88
C HIS A 373 3.73 -39.28 -5.10
N PRO A 374 3.06 -39.40 -6.26
CA PRO A 374 3.31 -38.54 -7.42
C PRO A 374 3.07 -37.04 -7.13
N PRO A 375 3.51 -36.13 -8.02
CA PRO A 375 3.27 -34.70 -7.88
C PRO A 375 1.77 -34.40 -7.72
N LEU A 376 1.45 -33.53 -6.77
CA LEU A 376 0.07 -33.11 -6.52
C LEU A 376 -0.45 -32.25 -7.66
N ARG A 377 -1.73 -32.41 -7.97
CA ARG A 377 -2.42 -31.59 -8.99
C ARG A 377 -2.58 -30.17 -8.49
N THR A 378 -2.06 -29.21 -9.24
CA THR A 378 -2.22 -27.78 -8.92
C THR A 378 -3.65 -27.31 -9.25
N ILE A 379 -4.18 -26.47 -8.39
CA ILE A 379 -5.27 -25.57 -8.71
C ILE A 379 -4.65 -24.45 -9.55
N HIS A 380 -4.77 -24.53 -10.87
CA HIS A 380 -4.21 -23.51 -11.75
C HIS A 380 -5.08 -22.26 -11.71
N ILE A 381 -4.48 -21.10 -11.48
CA ILE A 381 -5.14 -19.80 -11.58
C ILE A 381 -4.30 -18.95 -12.52
N ALA A 382 -4.96 -18.39 -13.53
CA ALA A 382 -4.30 -17.59 -14.54
C ALA A 382 -3.91 -16.24 -13.93
N ASN A 383 -2.70 -16.13 -13.37
CA ASN A 383 -2.07 -14.85 -13.04
C ASN A 383 -0.90 -14.61 -14.01
N PRO A 384 -1.08 -13.78 -15.06
CA PRO A 384 -0.04 -13.51 -16.04
C PRO A 384 1.27 -12.97 -15.44
N SER A 385 1.19 -12.31 -14.28
CA SER A 385 2.37 -11.76 -13.58
C SER A 385 3.12 -12.79 -12.72
N ARG A 386 2.50 -13.94 -12.42
CA ARG A 386 3.06 -15.02 -11.57
C ARG A 386 2.89 -16.39 -12.23
N PRO A 387 3.57 -16.67 -13.36
CA PRO A 387 3.40 -17.92 -14.12
C PRO A 387 3.86 -19.19 -13.36
N ASN A 388 4.72 -19.06 -12.35
CA ASN A 388 5.18 -20.17 -11.52
C ASN A 388 4.29 -20.43 -10.30
N LEU A 389 3.24 -19.64 -10.12
CA LEU A 389 2.31 -19.79 -9.02
C LEU A 389 1.60 -21.13 -9.09
N ARG A 390 1.64 -21.87 -7.99
CA ARG A 390 0.93 -23.13 -7.78
C ARG A 390 0.12 -23.05 -6.50
N ARG A 391 -1.07 -23.64 -6.53
CA ARG A 391 -1.95 -23.71 -5.37
C ARG A 391 -2.46 -25.12 -5.15
N TYR A 392 -2.64 -25.46 -3.89
CA TYR A 392 -3.03 -26.79 -3.46
C TYR A 392 -4.00 -26.68 -2.29
N ARG A 393 -4.96 -27.59 -2.21
CA ARG A 393 -5.74 -27.84 -0.99
C ARG A 393 -5.13 -29.07 -0.33
N LEU A 394 -4.51 -28.88 0.83
CA LEU A 394 -3.71 -29.91 1.51
C LEU A 394 -4.26 -30.18 2.90
N GLY A 395 -4.27 -31.45 3.31
CA GLY A 395 -4.59 -31.84 4.68
C GLY A 395 -3.43 -31.56 5.64
N PRO A 396 -3.63 -31.80 6.95
CA PRO A 396 -2.54 -31.76 7.91
C PRO A 396 -1.48 -32.82 7.58
N GLY A 397 -0.19 -32.44 7.60
CA GLY A 397 0.90 -33.34 7.27
C GLY A 397 2.20 -32.64 6.86
N GLN A 398 3.18 -33.44 6.46
CA GLN A 398 4.44 -32.97 5.88
C GLN A 398 4.45 -33.19 4.38
N TYR A 399 5.00 -32.21 3.65
CA TYR A 399 5.02 -32.18 2.19
C TYR A 399 6.38 -31.68 1.72
N THR A 400 6.68 -31.94 0.44
CA THR A 400 7.96 -31.53 -0.16
C THR A 400 7.71 -30.71 -1.42
N ILE A 401 8.31 -29.53 -1.51
CA ILE A 401 8.42 -28.75 -2.75
C ILE A 401 9.66 -29.22 -3.49
N ARG A 402 9.53 -29.47 -4.81
CA ARG A 402 10.64 -29.74 -5.72
C ARG A 402 10.77 -28.59 -6.69
N VAL A 403 11.97 -28.04 -6.79
CA VAL A 403 12.36 -27.05 -7.81
C VAL A 403 13.36 -27.73 -8.74
N ALA A 404 12.99 -27.89 -10.00
CA ALA A 404 13.82 -28.55 -11.01
C ALA A 404 14.16 -27.57 -12.14
N ASN A 405 15.41 -27.59 -12.58
CA ASN A 405 15.86 -26.82 -13.73
C ASN A 405 15.77 -27.65 -15.00
N THR A 406 14.91 -27.20 -15.92
CA THR A 406 14.75 -27.85 -17.23
C THR A 406 15.70 -27.28 -18.29
N GLY A 407 16.38 -26.17 -17.97
CA GLY A 407 17.32 -25.48 -18.84
C GLY A 407 18.76 -26.00 -18.75
N PRO A 408 19.61 -25.62 -19.73
CA PRO A 408 21.02 -26.00 -19.76
C PRO A 408 21.90 -25.16 -18.82
N THR A 409 21.44 -23.98 -18.42
CA THR A 409 22.18 -23.03 -17.58
C THR A 409 21.71 -23.09 -16.13
N ARG A 410 22.63 -22.83 -15.20
CA ARG A 410 22.32 -22.63 -13.78
C ARG A 410 21.29 -21.51 -13.61
N GLN A 411 20.41 -21.67 -12.61
CA GLN A 411 19.41 -20.68 -12.22
C GLN A 411 19.51 -20.39 -10.72
N GLU A 412 19.47 -19.10 -10.38
CA GLU A 412 19.19 -18.64 -9.02
C GLU A 412 17.71 -18.25 -8.95
N TYR A 413 17.09 -18.51 -7.81
CA TYR A 413 15.67 -18.26 -7.61
C TYR A 413 15.37 -17.95 -6.16
N GLN A 414 14.24 -17.29 -5.93
CA GLN A 414 13.65 -17.17 -4.60
C GLN A 414 12.33 -17.94 -4.57
N LEU A 415 12.30 -19.03 -3.79
CA LEU A 415 11.09 -19.80 -3.55
C LEU A 415 10.29 -19.14 -2.45
N ARG A 416 8.97 -19.03 -2.66
CA ARG A 416 8.02 -18.49 -1.68
C ARG A 416 6.92 -19.52 -1.42
N ALA A 417 6.55 -19.73 -0.16
CA ALA A 417 5.41 -20.56 0.20
C ALA A 417 4.65 -20.00 1.42
N ARG A 418 3.32 -20.10 1.38
CA ARG A 418 2.41 -19.75 2.48
C ARG A 418 1.21 -20.68 2.52
N ALA A 419 0.52 -20.69 3.65
CA ALA A 419 -0.69 -21.46 3.86
C ALA A 419 -1.74 -20.63 4.61
N VAL A 420 -3.00 -20.77 4.22
CA VAL A 420 -4.18 -20.24 4.92
C VAL A 420 -5.14 -21.40 5.10
N ASP A 421 -5.81 -21.47 6.24
CA ASP A 421 -6.72 -22.57 6.54
C ASP A 421 -7.95 -22.52 5.63
N THR A 422 -8.56 -23.68 5.33
CA THR A 422 -9.71 -23.73 4.42
C THR A 422 -10.97 -23.04 4.95
N SER A 423 -11.00 -22.68 6.23
CA SER A 423 -12.04 -21.82 6.81
C SER A 423 -11.97 -20.36 6.34
N ASP A 424 -10.86 -19.97 5.73
CA ASP A 424 -10.62 -18.66 5.16
C ASP A 424 -10.11 -18.80 3.70
N MET A 425 -9.91 -17.69 3.01
CA MET A 425 -9.43 -17.67 1.63
C MET A 425 -7.99 -17.15 1.55
N LEU A 426 -7.23 -17.66 0.58
CA LEU A 426 -5.93 -17.05 0.26
C LEU A 426 -6.14 -15.60 -0.18
N MET A 427 -5.40 -14.72 0.46
CA MET A 427 -5.45 -13.30 0.17
C MET A 427 -4.58 -12.97 -1.08
N PRO A 428 -5.14 -12.42 -2.19
CA PRO A 428 -4.38 -12.14 -3.41
C PRO A 428 -3.28 -11.10 -3.19
N GLU A 429 -2.10 -11.33 -3.77
CA GLU A 429 -1.00 -10.35 -3.73
C GLU A 429 -1.07 -9.42 -4.96
N ALA A 430 -0.79 -8.13 -4.75
CA ALA A 430 -0.70 -7.19 -5.85
C ALA A 430 0.49 -7.55 -6.77
N PRO A 431 0.37 -7.39 -8.09
CA PRO A 431 1.44 -7.75 -9.02
C PRO A 431 2.60 -6.75 -8.97
N GLY A 432 3.84 -7.24 -9.09
CA GLY A 432 5.03 -6.40 -9.25
C GLY A 432 5.48 -5.67 -7.99
N ARG A 433 6.30 -4.63 -8.19
CA ARG A 433 6.81 -3.78 -7.12
C ARG A 433 5.72 -2.83 -6.65
N LEU A 434 5.41 -2.89 -5.36
CA LEU A 434 4.45 -1.99 -4.71
C LEU A 434 5.02 -0.58 -4.61
N ILE A 435 4.15 0.42 -4.83
CA ILE A 435 4.52 1.84 -4.83
C ILE A 435 3.75 2.59 -3.76
N ARG A 436 2.44 2.38 -3.69
CA ARG A 436 1.53 3.04 -2.75
C ARG A 436 0.43 2.11 -2.28
N ARG A 437 -0.11 2.41 -1.11
CA ARG A 437 -1.40 1.91 -0.63
C ARG A 437 -2.29 3.10 -0.26
N PHE A 438 -3.53 3.08 -0.72
CA PHE A 438 -4.58 4.03 -0.34
C PHE A 438 -5.74 3.21 0.20
N GLN A 439 -5.88 3.15 1.53
CA GLN A 439 -6.87 2.28 2.19
C GLN A 439 -6.80 0.83 1.66
N ASN A 440 -7.81 0.35 0.94
CA ASN A 440 -7.85 -1.02 0.44
C ASN A 440 -7.14 -1.22 -0.91
N TRP A 441 -6.80 -0.13 -1.60
CA TRP A 441 -6.22 -0.17 -2.93
C TRP A 441 -4.71 -0.02 -2.92
N TYR A 442 -4.07 -0.74 -3.82
CA TYR A 442 -2.63 -0.74 -4.04
C TYR A 442 -2.31 -0.25 -5.44
N ALA A 443 -1.25 0.54 -5.56
CA ALA A 443 -0.63 0.86 -6.83
C ALA A 443 0.73 0.17 -6.93
N SER A 444 0.98 -0.51 -8.05
CA SER A 444 2.21 -1.28 -8.27
C SER A 444 2.65 -1.25 -9.73
N VAL A 445 3.90 -1.66 -9.97
CA VAL A 445 4.50 -1.68 -11.32
C VAL A 445 5.33 -2.94 -11.54
N VAL A 446 5.17 -3.53 -12.72
CA VAL A 446 6.06 -4.53 -13.28
C VAL A 446 6.85 -3.89 -14.41
N GLU A 447 8.17 -3.95 -14.35
CA GLU A 447 9.04 -3.50 -15.43
C GLU A 447 9.65 -4.73 -16.10
N ASN A 448 9.49 -4.83 -17.41
CA ASN A 448 10.15 -5.88 -18.18
C ASN A 448 11.63 -5.53 -18.31
N PRO A 449 12.56 -6.29 -17.70
CA PRO A 449 13.98 -5.94 -17.71
C PRO A 449 14.61 -6.00 -19.11
N ALA A 450 14.02 -6.75 -20.05
CA ALA A 450 14.56 -6.88 -21.40
C ALA A 450 14.14 -5.70 -22.30
N THR A 451 12.96 -5.11 -22.10
CA THR A 451 12.42 -4.06 -22.96
C THR A 451 12.32 -2.70 -22.29
N GLY A 452 12.46 -2.62 -20.96
CA GLY A 452 12.18 -1.44 -20.15
C GLY A 452 10.69 -1.06 -20.08
N LYS A 453 9.81 -1.80 -20.78
CA LYS A 453 8.38 -1.51 -20.81
C LYS A 453 7.77 -1.79 -19.44
N ARG A 454 6.96 -0.86 -18.95
CA ARG A 454 6.28 -0.96 -17.66
C ARG A 454 4.82 -1.31 -17.84
N THR A 455 4.30 -2.13 -16.95
CA THR A 455 2.86 -2.34 -16.74
C THR A 455 2.56 -1.92 -15.32
N CYS A 456 1.71 -0.91 -15.16
CA CYS A 456 1.27 -0.43 -13.86
C CYS A 456 -0.11 -0.98 -13.54
N TYR A 457 -0.37 -1.16 -12.26
CA TYR A 457 -1.59 -1.76 -11.76
C TYR A 457 -2.21 -0.92 -10.64
N ALA A 458 -3.53 -0.87 -10.63
CA ALA A 458 -4.35 -0.52 -9.47
C ALA A 458 -5.15 -1.76 -9.08
N TYR A 459 -5.10 -2.11 -7.80
CA TYR A 459 -5.50 -3.43 -7.33
C TYR A 459 -6.19 -3.37 -5.97
N THR A 460 -7.24 -4.16 -5.75
CA THR A 460 -7.84 -4.41 -4.44
C THR A 460 -8.33 -5.85 -4.33
N ALA A 461 -8.29 -6.41 -3.13
CA ALA A 461 -9.03 -7.63 -2.80
C ALA A 461 -10.48 -7.29 -2.40
N ALA A 462 -11.37 -8.27 -2.48
CA ALA A 462 -12.71 -8.17 -1.93
C ALA A 462 -12.66 -8.05 -0.40
N THR A 463 -13.56 -7.24 0.16
CA THR A 463 -13.78 -7.15 1.60
C THR A 463 -14.74 -8.22 2.10
N GLU A 464 -15.59 -8.74 1.21
CA GLU A 464 -16.50 -9.84 1.51
C GLU A 464 -16.63 -10.75 0.29
N ALA A 465 -16.72 -12.06 0.53
CA ALA A 465 -17.03 -13.04 -0.50
C ALA A 465 -17.75 -14.24 0.11
N GLY A 466 -18.87 -14.62 -0.49
CA GLY A 466 -19.65 -15.78 -0.08
C GLY A 466 -20.22 -16.57 -1.25
N PRO A 467 -20.56 -17.84 -1.03
CA PRO A 467 -20.63 -18.52 0.26
C PRO A 467 -19.28 -19.08 0.75
N LEU A 468 -19.19 -19.45 2.03
CA LEU A 468 -18.02 -20.12 2.60
C LEU A 468 -17.65 -21.39 1.80
N ASN A 469 -16.35 -21.70 1.72
CA ASN A 469 -15.78 -22.83 0.99
C ASN A 469 -16.07 -22.84 -0.53
N TRP A 470 -16.48 -21.71 -1.10
CA TRP A 470 -16.73 -21.59 -2.54
C TRP A 470 -15.44 -21.57 -3.37
N ARG A 471 -14.40 -20.90 -2.86
CA ARG A 471 -13.16 -20.61 -3.57
C ARG A 471 -11.96 -20.60 -2.65
N GLU A 472 -10.80 -20.86 -3.22
CA GLU A 472 -9.49 -20.93 -2.54
C GLU A 472 -8.85 -19.58 -2.29
N GLN A 473 -9.28 -18.53 -3.00
CA GLN A 473 -8.70 -17.20 -2.97
C GLN A 473 -9.80 -16.15 -2.87
N ALA A 474 -9.56 -15.10 -2.09
CA ALA A 474 -10.44 -13.95 -2.10
C ALA A 474 -10.50 -13.36 -3.52
N PRO A 475 -11.69 -12.96 -4.00
CA PRO A 475 -11.83 -12.24 -5.26
C PRO A 475 -11.01 -10.95 -5.25
N PHE A 476 -10.65 -10.44 -6.43
CA PHE A 476 -9.90 -9.19 -6.54
C PHE A 476 -10.23 -8.43 -7.83
N ILE A 477 -10.14 -7.11 -7.75
CA ILE A 477 -10.16 -6.22 -8.92
C ILE A 477 -8.73 -5.91 -9.32
N LEU A 478 -8.50 -5.92 -10.64
CA LEU A 478 -7.23 -5.49 -11.23
C LEU A 478 -7.50 -4.57 -12.42
N LEU A 479 -7.04 -3.33 -12.33
CA LEU A 479 -6.90 -2.42 -13.46
C LEU A 479 -5.41 -2.36 -13.83
N SER A 480 -5.09 -2.49 -15.13
CA SER A 480 -3.72 -2.38 -15.62
C SER A 480 -3.61 -1.48 -16.84
N ALA A 481 -2.46 -0.82 -16.95
CA ALA A 481 -2.09 0.00 -18.08
C ALA A 481 -0.62 -0.19 -18.41
N GLU A 482 -0.30 -0.29 -19.70
CA GLU A 482 1.07 -0.31 -20.19
C GLU A 482 1.62 1.12 -20.38
N SER A 483 2.93 1.29 -20.16
CA SER A 483 3.66 2.53 -20.45
C SER A 483 3.78 2.77 -21.96
N GLU A 484 3.64 4.02 -22.37
CA GLU A 484 3.77 4.54 -23.75
C GLU A 484 2.72 4.01 -24.78
N GLY A 485 2.16 4.93 -25.59
CA GLY A 485 1.18 4.65 -26.64
C GLY A 485 -0.30 4.59 -26.17
N SER A 486 -1.23 4.31 -27.10
CA SER A 486 -2.63 3.96 -26.81
C SER A 486 -2.76 2.55 -26.20
N GLY A 487 -1.81 2.19 -25.33
CA GLY A 487 -1.63 0.84 -24.81
C GLY A 487 -2.90 0.31 -24.15
N ALA A 488 -3.12 -1.00 -24.31
CA ALA A 488 -4.34 -1.68 -23.88
C ALA A 488 -4.57 -1.49 -22.38
N ILE A 489 -5.75 -0.97 -22.02
CA ILE A 489 -6.24 -0.95 -20.65
C ILE A 489 -6.94 -2.28 -20.42
N GLN A 490 -6.63 -2.95 -19.32
CA GLN A 490 -7.36 -4.15 -18.89
C GLN A 490 -7.98 -3.91 -17.53
N HIS A 491 -9.25 -4.31 -17.39
CA HIS A 491 -9.95 -4.29 -16.13
C HIS A 491 -10.58 -5.66 -15.89
N LEU A 492 -10.23 -6.28 -14.78
CA LEU A 492 -10.74 -7.55 -14.32
C LEU A 492 -11.48 -7.32 -13.01
N LEU A 493 -12.72 -7.82 -12.91
CA LEU A 493 -13.53 -7.77 -11.70
C LEU A 493 -13.50 -9.08 -10.91
N ASP A 494 -13.53 -10.24 -11.57
CA ASP A 494 -13.39 -11.56 -10.93
C ASP A 494 -13.09 -12.65 -11.98
N ASP A 495 -12.79 -13.88 -11.54
CA ASP A 495 -12.63 -15.07 -12.39
C ASP A 495 -13.97 -15.77 -12.61
N LYS A 496 -14.34 -15.97 -13.88
CA LYS A 496 -15.62 -16.58 -14.26
C LYS A 496 -15.78 -18.02 -13.79
N ARG A 497 -14.67 -18.74 -13.54
CA ARG A 497 -14.67 -20.16 -13.19
C ARG A 497 -15.45 -20.47 -11.92
N TYR A 498 -15.59 -19.47 -11.04
CA TYR A 498 -16.31 -19.59 -9.79
C TYR A 498 -17.81 -19.40 -9.98
N TYR A 499 -18.28 -19.07 -11.17
CA TYR A 499 -19.69 -18.84 -11.44
C TYR A 499 -20.23 -19.93 -12.36
N ARG A 500 -21.53 -20.23 -12.21
CA ARG A 500 -22.23 -21.21 -13.02
C ARG A 500 -22.28 -20.74 -14.47
N THR A 501 -21.84 -21.60 -15.40
CA THR A 501 -21.90 -21.34 -16.83
C THR A 501 -23.34 -21.02 -17.27
N GLY A 502 -23.51 -19.89 -17.95
CA GLY A 502 -24.81 -19.45 -18.49
C GLY A 502 -25.75 -18.80 -17.47
N ALA A 503 -25.40 -18.77 -16.18
CA ALA A 503 -26.14 -17.97 -15.20
C ALA A 503 -25.74 -16.48 -15.34
N PRO A 504 -26.69 -15.54 -15.14
CA PRO A 504 -26.37 -14.12 -15.13
C PRO A 504 -25.44 -13.79 -13.97
N ILE A 505 -24.57 -12.81 -14.20
CA ILE A 505 -23.72 -12.19 -13.19
C ILE A 505 -24.04 -10.70 -13.24
N GLU A 506 -24.48 -10.15 -12.13
CA GLU A 506 -24.85 -8.75 -12.01
C GLU A 506 -23.76 -8.01 -11.26
N ALA A 507 -23.52 -6.75 -11.65
CA ALA A 507 -22.58 -5.86 -11.00
C ALA A 507 -23.29 -4.56 -10.65
N SER A 508 -23.03 -4.03 -9.47
CA SER A 508 -23.62 -2.77 -9.02
C SER A 508 -22.64 -1.96 -8.19
N VAL A 509 -22.78 -0.63 -8.24
CA VAL A 509 -22.00 0.30 -7.41
C VAL A 509 -22.94 1.06 -6.51
N THR A 510 -22.59 1.16 -5.23
CA THR A 510 -23.29 2.02 -4.28
C THR A 510 -22.66 3.40 -4.26
N GLU A 511 -23.42 4.45 -4.55
CA GLU A 511 -23.00 5.85 -4.57
C GLU A 511 -23.98 6.67 -3.71
N GLY A 512 -23.49 7.28 -2.63
CA GLY A 512 -24.35 8.11 -1.76
C GLY A 512 -25.53 7.38 -1.11
N GLY A 513 -25.51 6.04 -1.07
CA GLY A 513 -26.62 5.20 -0.60
C GLY A 513 -27.53 4.68 -1.72
N GLU A 514 -27.39 5.16 -2.94
CA GLU A 514 -28.09 4.64 -4.11
C GLU A 514 -27.30 3.53 -4.79
N VAL A 515 -28.00 2.48 -5.24
CA VAL A 515 -27.39 1.36 -5.96
C VAL A 515 -27.60 1.54 -7.46
N ARG A 516 -26.49 1.60 -8.21
CA ARG A 516 -26.48 1.76 -9.66
C ARG A 516 -25.98 0.47 -10.34
N PRO A 517 -26.76 -0.15 -11.23
CA PRO A 517 -26.30 -1.32 -11.98
C PRO A 517 -25.20 -0.95 -12.98
N LEU A 518 -24.35 -1.93 -13.28
CA LEU A 518 -23.24 -1.81 -14.23
C LEU A 518 -23.30 -2.94 -15.26
N ASN A 519 -22.90 -2.63 -16.48
CA ASN A 519 -22.72 -3.64 -17.50
C ASN A 519 -21.45 -4.45 -17.20
N ALA A 520 -21.62 -5.71 -16.81
CA ALA A 520 -20.54 -6.67 -16.64
C ALA A 520 -20.74 -7.85 -17.58
N SER A 521 -19.67 -8.33 -18.20
CA SER A 521 -19.69 -9.54 -19.00
C SER A 521 -18.38 -10.33 -18.82
N ALA A 522 -18.37 -11.59 -19.25
CA ALA A 522 -17.24 -12.48 -19.06
C ALA A 522 -16.58 -12.95 -20.39
N PRO A 523 -16.01 -12.03 -21.21
CA PRO A 523 -15.29 -12.43 -22.41
C PRO A 523 -13.97 -13.12 -22.02
N GLY A 524 -13.80 -14.39 -22.43
CA GLY A 524 -12.64 -15.18 -21.99
C GLY A 524 -12.83 -15.70 -20.57
N ASN A 525 -11.82 -15.64 -19.70
CA ASN A 525 -11.85 -16.26 -18.35
C ASN A 525 -12.25 -15.30 -17.21
N PHE A 526 -12.47 -14.02 -17.51
CA PHE A 526 -12.63 -13.00 -16.47
C PHE A 526 -13.89 -12.19 -16.69
N ILE A 527 -14.53 -11.81 -15.59
CA ILE A 527 -15.61 -10.83 -15.56
C ILE A 527 -15.00 -9.44 -15.69
N ARG A 528 -15.60 -8.61 -16.54
CA ARG A 528 -15.10 -7.28 -16.91
C ARG A 528 -16.27 -6.29 -17.08
N PRO A 529 -16.07 -4.99 -16.81
CA PRO A 529 -17.07 -3.98 -17.09
C PRO A 529 -17.06 -3.67 -18.60
N MET A 530 -18.03 -4.18 -19.34
CA MET A 530 -18.01 -4.14 -20.81
C MET A 530 -19.31 -3.60 -21.35
N LYS A 531 -19.25 -2.85 -22.46
CA LYS A 531 -20.41 -2.43 -23.25
C LYS A 531 -20.25 -2.82 -24.71
N GLU A 532 -21.34 -2.78 -25.45
CA GLU A 532 -21.30 -2.97 -26.90
C GLU A 532 -20.63 -1.77 -27.57
N GLY A 533 -19.60 -2.02 -28.36
CA GLY A 533 -18.90 -1.01 -29.16
C GLY A 533 -19.70 -0.62 -30.40
N SER A 534 -19.28 0.45 -31.07
CA SER A 534 -19.93 0.95 -32.30
C SER A 534 -19.93 -0.05 -33.46
N ASN A 535 -19.07 -1.07 -33.41
CA ASN A 535 -18.97 -2.18 -34.37
C ASN A 535 -19.57 -3.50 -33.84
N GLY A 536 -20.35 -3.45 -32.75
CA GLY A 536 -20.96 -4.63 -32.12
C GLY A 536 -20.00 -5.50 -31.30
N GLN A 537 -18.70 -5.16 -31.24
CA GLN A 537 -17.73 -5.90 -30.42
C GLN A 537 -17.76 -5.43 -28.97
N PRO A 538 -17.63 -6.31 -27.97
CA PRO A 538 -17.58 -5.91 -26.58
C PRO A 538 -16.30 -5.12 -26.30
N ILE A 539 -16.46 -3.89 -25.83
CA ILE A 539 -15.37 -2.98 -25.42
C ILE A 539 -15.46 -2.67 -23.93
N LEU A 540 -14.34 -2.26 -23.33
CA LEU A 540 -14.31 -1.83 -21.94
C LEU A 540 -15.21 -0.61 -21.74
N ASP A 541 -16.12 -0.66 -20.76
CA ASP A 541 -17.01 0.46 -20.46
C ASP A 541 -16.30 1.50 -19.58
N MET A 542 -15.58 2.42 -20.22
CA MET A 542 -14.81 3.46 -19.53
C MET A 542 -15.66 4.37 -18.62
N ASP A 543 -16.94 4.54 -18.93
CA ASP A 543 -17.84 5.35 -18.10
C ASP A 543 -18.22 4.60 -16.80
N ALA A 544 -18.42 3.28 -16.90
CA ALA A 544 -18.60 2.43 -15.73
C ALA A 544 -17.35 2.47 -14.83
N VAL A 545 -16.15 2.33 -15.44
CA VAL A 545 -14.86 2.38 -14.72
C VAL A 545 -14.64 3.73 -14.04
N ALA A 546 -14.85 4.85 -14.74
CA ALA A 546 -14.75 6.19 -14.15
C ALA A 546 -15.80 6.42 -13.04
N GLY A 547 -16.98 5.82 -13.17
CA GLY A 547 -18.05 5.88 -12.19
C GLY A 547 -17.67 5.30 -10.81
N TYR A 548 -16.65 4.45 -10.73
CA TYR A 548 -16.18 3.89 -9.45
C TYR A 548 -15.60 4.96 -8.52
N ASN A 549 -15.16 6.10 -9.06
CA ASN A 549 -14.66 7.23 -8.25
C ASN A 549 -15.68 7.81 -7.28
N LYS A 550 -16.97 7.66 -7.58
CA LYS A 550 -18.06 8.19 -6.78
C LYS A 550 -18.67 7.12 -5.87
N GLY A 551 -18.38 5.85 -6.17
CA GLY A 551 -18.87 4.71 -5.42
C GLY A 551 -18.13 4.49 -4.11
N THR A 552 -18.80 3.89 -3.15
CA THR A 552 -18.22 3.39 -1.89
C THR A 552 -17.93 1.89 -1.96
N THR A 553 -18.79 1.14 -2.64
CA THR A 553 -18.67 -0.31 -2.82
C THR A 553 -19.02 -0.70 -4.26
N LEU A 554 -18.35 -1.75 -4.75
CA LEU A 554 -18.76 -2.51 -5.94
C LEU A 554 -19.18 -3.90 -5.49
N GLU A 555 -20.38 -4.32 -5.86
CA GLU A 555 -20.91 -5.65 -5.56
C GLU A 555 -21.05 -6.47 -6.84
N LEU A 556 -20.69 -7.75 -6.78
CA LEU A 556 -21.01 -8.75 -7.78
C LEU A 556 -21.91 -9.81 -7.18
N THR A 557 -23.04 -10.09 -7.84
CA THR A 557 -23.94 -11.18 -7.48
C THR A 557 -24.02 -12.19 -8.61
N GLY A 558 -24.18 -13.47 -8.25
CA GLY A 558 -24.27 -14.54 -9.22
C GLY A 558 -24.66 -15.86 -8.59
N THR A 559 -24.36 -16.95 -9.29
CA THR A 559 -24.63 -18.31 -8.83
C THR A 559 -23.34 -19.13 -8.90
N THR A 560 -23.01 -19.85 -7.83
CA THR A 560 -21.86 -20.77 -7.77
C THR A 560 -22.10 -21.99 -8.67
N PRO A 561 -21.07 -22.78 -9.03
CA PRO A 561 -21.25 -23.93 -9.93
C PRO A 561 -22.16 -25.02 -9.34
N ASP A 562 -22.23 -25.13 -8.01
CA ASP A 562 -23.13 -26.00 -7.25
C ASP A 562 -24.53 -25.40 -7.02
N GLY A 563 -24.83 -24.22 -7.57
CA GLY A 563 -26.17 -23.65 -7.59
C GLY A 563 -26.54 -22.76 -6.39
N ARG A 564 -25.59 -22.46 -5.50
CA ARG A 564 -25.82 -21.53 -4.38
C ARG A 564 -25.73 -20.07 -4.84
N PRO A 565 -26.46 -19.14 -4.20
CA PRO A 565 -26.23 -17.71 -4.42
C PRO A 565 -24.79 -17.34 -4.06
N ALA A 566 -24.18 -16.52 -4.89
CA ALA A 566 -22.82 -16.05 -4.73
C ALA A 566 -22.80 -14.52 -4.68
N HIS A 567 -22.03 -13.96 -3.75
CA HIS A 567 -21.90 -12.52 -3.57
C HIS A 567 -20.46 -12.15 -3.27
N VAL A 568 -20.03 -11.01 -3.82
CA VAL A 568 -18.68 -10.46 -3.64
C VAL A 568 -18.80 -8.96 -3.48
N VAL A 569 -18.20 -8.42 -2.42
CA VAL A 569 -18.18 -6.97 -2.16
C VAL A 569 -16.74 -6.47 -2.17
N TYR A 570 -16.50 -5.43 -2.95
CA TYR A 570 -15.25 -4.68 -3.00
C TYR A 570 -15.45 -3.31 -2.40
N SER A 571 -14.48 -2.86 -1.60
CA SER A 571 -14.39 -1.46 -1.20
C SER A 571 -13.82 -0.62 -2.34
N LEU A 572 -14.49 0.48 -2.69
CA LEU A 572 -13.98 1.49 -3.63
C LEU A 572 -13.22 2.63 -2.92
N GLN A 573 -13.10 2.53 -1.59
CA GLN A 573 -12.32 3.47 -0.78
C GLN A 573 -10.83 3.38 -1.13
N GLY A 574 -10.29 4.44 -1.72
CA GLY A 574 -8.90 4.50 -2.23
C GLY A 574 -8.75 4.20 -3.71
N TYR A 575 -9.81 3.76 -4.41
CA TYR A 575 -9.80 3.44 -5.84
C TYR A 575 -9.20 4.57 -6.68
N ARG A 576 -9.81 5.76 -6.56
CA ARG A 576 -9.44 6.94 -7.34
C ARG A 576 -7.96 7.31 -7.17
N ALA A 577 -7.46 7.27 -5.93
CA ALA A 577 -6.08 7.59 -5.61
C ALA A 577 -5.09 6.55 -6.17
N ALA A 578 -5.43 5.26 -6.07
CA ALA A 578 -4.62 4.19 -6.64
C ALA A 578 -4.57 4.24 -8.17
N VAL A 579 -5.69 4.51 -8.84
CA VAL A 579 -5.73 4.69 -10.30
C VAL A 579 -4.91 5.92 -10.72
N ASN A 580 -4.97 7.01 -9.95
CA ASN A 580 -4.14 8.19 -10.20
C ASN A 580 -2.65 7.87 -10.07
N ALA A 581 -2.24 7.22 -8.98
CA ALA A 581 -0.85 6.82 -8.75
C ALA A 581 -0.35 5.86 -9.83
N MET A 582 -1.14 4.86 -10.20
CA MET A 582 -0.87 3.95 -11.33
C MET A 582 -0.66 4.72 -12.64
N SER A 583 -1.57 5.64 -12.95
CA SER A 583 -1.55 6.41 -14.20
C SER A 583 -0.32 7.32 -14.28
N LEU A 584 0.04 7.97 -13.17
CA LEU A 584 1.23 8.81 -13.07
C LEU A 584 2.53 8.00 -13.17
N GLU A 585 2.61 6.84 -12.49
CA GLU A 585 3.79 5.97 -12.55
C GLU A 585 4.05 5.47 -13.98
N CYS A 586 2.99 5.15 -14.73
CA CYS A 586 3.09 4.70 -16.12
C CYS A 586 3.18 5.85 -17.15
N GLY A 587 3.22 7.11 -16.71
CA GLY A 587 3.25 8.27 -17.61
C GLY A 587 1.95 8.48 -18.41
N ARG A 588 0.86 7.80 -18.05
CA ARG A 588 -0.44 7.82 -18.72
C ARG A 588 -1.34 8.93 -18.17
N ARG A 589 -0.93 10.19 -18.37
CA ARG A 589 -1.74 11.36 -17.97
C ARG A 589 -3.09 11.39 -18.68
N ASP A 590 -3.18 10.86 -19.89
CA ASP A 590 -4.42 10.64 -20.63
C ASP A 590 -5.41 9.76 -19.84
N LEU A 591 -4.90 8.72 -19.18
CA LEU A 591 -5.70 7.83 -18.35
C LEU A 591 -6.15 8.51 -17.05
N ALA A 592 -5.26 9.26 -16.40
CA ALA A 592 -5.61 10.05 -15.23
C ALA A 592 -6.70 11.08 -15.58
N ASN A 593 -6.59 11.76 -16.72
CA ASN A 593 -7.64 12.64 -17.24
C ASN A 593 -8.96 11.88 -17.45
N ALA A 594 -8.92 10.74 -18.15
CA ALA A 594 -10.12 10.01 -18.52
C ALA A 594 -10.85 9.39 -17.31
N LEU A 595 -10.09 8.88 -16.35
CA LEU A 595 -10.62 8.07 -15.25
C LEU A 595 -10.63 8.76 -13.89
N VAL A 596 -9.93 9.88 -13.67
CA VAL A 596 -9.74 10.44 -12.32
C VAL A 596 -9.99 11.95 -12.27
N TRP A 597 -9.48 12.71 -13.24
CA TRP A 597 -9.50 14.19 -13.19
C TRP A 597 -10.70 14.82 -13.92
N LYS A 598 -11.47 14.03 -14.67
CA LYS A 598 -12.84 14.37 -15.07
C LYS A 598 -13.79 14.21 -13.89
#